data_AF-A0A3A1YC41-F1
#
_entry.id   AF-A0A3A1YC41-F1
#
_cell.length_a   1.000
_cell.length_b   1.000
_cell.length_c   1.000
_cell.angle_alpha   90.00
_cell.angle_beta   90.00
_cell.angle_gamma   90.00
#
_symmetry.space_group_name_H-M   'P 1'
#
loop_
_entity.id
_entity.type
_entity.pdbx_description
1 polymer ?
#
loop_
_entity_poly.entity_id
_entity_poly.type
_entity_poly.pdbx_seq_one_letter_code
_entity_poly.pdbx_strand_id
1 'polypeptide(L)'
;MQDNKIVNITQALKKIPNRFELIAVAARRARQIQEYEAAVAKAESNYRNTSTLVLAQARVKNGKGGTRESKIETQLKELRNNPINLFVDNSITKDKPTVVALREIQEGFVNKEYLDRKDIFDQIQEHTSSFEEVDSLLQSTDDTFDEDTFRSLKDDFRSFANDEDEVDTSEFFNVVNPFDESDEDYNDEE
;
A
#
# COMPACT_ATOMS: atom_id res chain seq x y z
N MET A 1 -8.43 12.16 -35.90
CA MET A 1 -8.62 10.77 -36.33
C MET A 1 -7.34 10.04 -35.95
N GLN A 2 -7.36 9.26 -34.87
CA GLN A 2 -6.20 8.46 -34.50
C GLN A 2 -6.06 7.39 -35.58
N ASP A 3 -4.91 7.41 -36.25
CA ASP A 3 -4.60 6.45 -37.28
C ASP A 3 -4.64 5.07 -36.65
N ASN A 4 -5.49 4.19 -37.18
CA ASN A 4 -5.43 2.75 -36.97
C ASN A 4 -4.15 2.19 -37.65
N LYS A 5 -3.00 2.81 -37.33
CA LYS A 5 -1.70 2.53 -37.91
C LYS A 5 -1.24 1.22 -37.32
N ILE A 6 -1.32 0.20 -38.16
CA ILE A 6 -0.65 -1.08 -37.96
C ILE A 6 0.77 -0.79 -37.49
N VAL A 7 1.16 -1.45 -36.39
CA VAL A 7 2.47 -1.26 -35.79
C VAL A 7 3.55 -1.64 -36.80
N ASN A 8 4.47 -0.72 -37.05
CA ASN A 8 5.57 -0.95 -37.97
C ASN A 8 6.90 -0.75 -37.25
N ILE A 9 7.61 -1.86 -37.03
CA ILE A 9 8.91 -1.88 -36.34
C ILE A 9 9.92 -0.95 -37.04
N THR A 10 9.85 -0.81 -38.36
CA THR A 10 10.73 0.10 -39.11
C THR A 10 10.53 1.56 -38.70
N GLN A 11 9.31 1.96 -38.33
CA GLN A 11 9.06 3.32 -37.84
C GLN A 11 9.53 3.49 -36.39
N ALA A 12 9.36 2.48 -35.54
CA ALA A 12 9.92 2.49 -34.20
C ALA A 12 11.46 2.56 -34.22
N LEU A 13 12.11 1.90 -35.18
CA LEU A 13 13.56 1.97 -35.38
C LEU A 13 14.06 3.35 -35.83
N LYS A 14 13.21 4.21 -36.40
CA LYS A 14 13.58 5.61 -36.66
C LYS A 14 13.66 6.44 -35.39
N LYS A 15 13.00 6.01 -34.31
CA LYS A 15 12.98 6.68 -33.01
C LYS A 15 14.07 6.12 -32.09
N ILE A 16 14.20 4.80 -32.03
CA ILE A 16 15.25 4.10 -31.30
C ILE A 16 16.05 3.26 -32.31
N PRO A 17 17.20 3.73 -32.80
CA PRO A 17 17.94 3.06 -33.87
C PRO A 17 18.54 1.72 -33.44
N ASN A 18 18.89 1.59 -32.16
CA ASN A 18 19.39 0.35 -31.61
C ASN A 18 18.24 -0.65 -31.38
N ARG A 19 18.29 -1.78 -32.08
CA ARG A 19 17.26 -2.84 -32.00
C ARG A 19 17.16 -3.46 -30.60
N PHE A 20 18.29 -3.70 -29.94
CA PHE A 20 18.29 -4.28 -28.60
C PHE A 20 17.69 -3.30 -27.59
N GLU A 21 18.02 -2.03 -27.71
CA GLU A 21 17.44 -0.98 -26.87
C GLU A 21 15.94 -0.84 -27.14
N LEU A 22 15.50 -0.83 -28.40
CA LEU A 22 14.08 -0.79 -28.76
C LEU A 22 13.32 -1.94 -28.10
N ILE A 23 13.84 -3.17 -28.19
CA ILE A 23 13.22 -4.35 -27.58
C ILE A 23 13.19 -4.21 -26.06
N ALA A 24 14.27 -3.77 -25.43
CA ALA A 24 14.34 -3.59 -23.98
C ALA A 24 13.34 -2.53 -23.48
N VAL A 25 13.29 -1.37 -24.13
CA VAL A 25 12.36 -0.27 -23.81
C VAL A 25 10.92 -0.71 -24.02
N ALA A 26 10.61 -1.34 -25.15
CA ALA A 26 9.27 -1.84 -25.45
C ALA A 26 8.83 -2.92 -24.45
N ALA A 27 9.71 -3.86 -24.10
CA ALA A 27 9.42 -4.91 -23.13
C ALA A 27 9.17 -4.34 -21.72
N ARG A 28 10.01 -3.38 -21.30
CA ARG A 28 9.86 -2.69 -20.01
C ARG A 28 8.52 -1.96 -19.95
N ARG A 29 8.20 -1.19 -20.97
CA ARG A 29 6.93 -0.47 -21.06
C ARG A 29 5.72 -1.40 -21.11
N ALA A 30 5.78 -2.48 -21.87
CA ALA A 30 4.72 -3.47 -21.96
C ALA A 30 4.43 -4.14 -20.60
N ARG A 31 5.47 -4.39 -19.79
CA ARG A 31 5.30 -4.88 -18.41
C ARG A 31 4.56 -3.88 -17.53
N GLN A 32 4.92 -2.60 -17.59
CA GLN A 32 4.20 -1.55 -16.82
C GLN A 32 2.70 -1.53 -17.15
N ILE A 33 2.35 -1.61 -18.44
CA ILE A 33 0.94 -1.67 -18.88
C ILE A 33 0.26 -2.94 -18.34
N GLN A 34 0.90 -4.09 -18.52
CA GLN A 34 0.35 -5.37 -18.09
C GLN A 34 0.17 -5.46 -16.57
N GLU A 35 1.13 -4.96 -15.79
CA GLU A 35 1.07 -4.94 -14.32
C GLU A 35 -0.05 -4.01 -13.83
N TYR A 36 -0.21 -2.84 -14.44
CA TYR A 36 -1.33 -1.95 -14.13
C TYR A 36 -2.68 -2.61 -14.44
N GLU A 37 -2.84 -3.20 -15.62
CA GLU A 37 -4.08 -3.92 -16.00
C GLU A 37 -4.38 -5.07 -15.02
N ALA A 38 -3.37 -5.84 -14.63
CA ALA A 38 -3.51 -6.93 -13.67
C ALA A 38 -3.85 -6.43 -12.26
N ALA A 39 -3.24 -5.33 -11.81
CA ALA A 39 -3.50 -4.71 -10.52
C ALA A 39 -4.95 -4.19 -10.44
N VAL A 40 -5.42 -3.49 -11.48
CA VAL A 40 -6.81 -3.03 -11.58
C VAL A 40 -7.77 -4.20 -11.57
N ALA A 41 -7.56 -5.22 -12.40
CA ALA A 41 -8.44 -6.39 -12.45
C ALA A 41 -8.48 -7.14 -11.11
N LYS A 42 -7.34 -7.25 -10.41
CA LYS A 42 -7.26 -7.87 -9.08
C LYS A 42 -8.01 -7.05 -8.04
N ALA A 43 -7.84 -5.73 -8.02
CA ALA A 43 -8.55 -4.84 -7.11
C ALA A 43 -10.07 -4.87 -7.35
N GLU A 44 -10.51 -4.87 -8.61
CA GLU A 44 -11.91 -4.98 -8.98
C GLU A 44 -12.51 -6.33 -8.58
N SER A 45 -11.81 -7.44 -8.85
CA SER A 45 -12.25 -8.78 -8.44
C SER A 45 -12.35 -8.89 -6.92
N ASN A 46 -11.35 -8.41 -6.19
CA ASN A 46 -11.36 -8.36 -4.73
C ASN A 46 -12.56 -7.56 -4.22
N TYR A 47 -12.80 -6.37 -4.78
CA TYR A 47 -13.96 -5.54 -4.42
C TYR A 47 -15.30 -6.25 -4.69
N ARG A 48 -15.42 -7.01 -5.78
CA ARG A 48 -16.62 -7.82 -6.10
C ARG A 48 -16.79 -9.00 -5.13
N ASN A 49 -15.70 -9.67 -4.74
CA ASN A 49 -15.71 -10.87 -3.92
C ASN A 49 -15.88 -10.57 -2.42
N THR A 50 -15.29 -9.47 -1.92
CA THR A 50 -15.60 -8.96 -0.59
C THR A 50 -17.00 -8.38 -0.64
N SER A 51 -17.99 -9.17 -0.21
CA SER A 51 -19.40 -8.82 -0.31
C SER A 51 -19.65 -7.38 0.14
N THR A 52 -20.44 -6.61 -0.64
CA THR A 52 -20.81 -5.21 -0.36
C THR A 52 -21.31 -4.96 1.07
N LEU A 53 -21.81 -5.99 1.76
CA LEU A 53 -22.18 -5.99 3.17
C LEU A 53 -20.99 -5.83 4.13
N VAL A 54 -19.82 -6.43 3.85
CA VAL A 54 -18.58 -6.27 4.65
C VAL A 54 -17.98 -4.89 4.46
N LEU A 55 -17.95 -4.41 3.21
CA LEU A 55 -17.59 -3.02 2.88
C LEU A 55 -18.57 -2.01 3.49
N ALA A 56 -19.87 -2.31 3.48
CA ALA A 56 -20.90 -1.51 4.14
C ALA A 56 -20.78 -1.56 5.67
N GLN A 57 -20.46 -2.71 6.26
CA GLN A 57 -20.21 -2.89 7.70
C GLN A 57 -18.93 -2.18 8.15
N ALA A 58 -17.87 -2.14 7.33
CA ALA A 58 -16.68 -1.32 7.61
C ALA A 58 -16.99 0.19 7.65
N ARG A 59 -18.04 0.64 6.95
CA ARG A 59 -18.58 2.01 7.07
C ARG A 59 -19.46 2.22 8.31
N VAL A 60 -19.80 1.17 9.07
CA VAL A 60 -20.69 1.28 10.23
C VAL A 60 -19.95 1.86 11.44
N LYS A 61 -20.13 3.17 11.60
CA LYS A 61 -20.24 3.94 12.85
C LYS A 61 -19.11 3.80 13.89
N ASN A 62 -18.08 4.65 13.74
CA ASN A 62 -17.49 5.32 14.90
C ASN A 62 -18.31 6.61 15.16
N GLY A 63 -18.60 6.91 16.44
CA GLY A 63 -19.52 7.96 16.91
C GLY A 63 -19.22 9.42 16.50
N LYS A 64 -18.27 9.66 15.60
CA LYS A 64 -17.93 10.96 15.01
C LYS A 64 -17.99 10.90 13.48
N GLY A 65 -19.18 10.77 12.91
CA GLY A 65 -19.59 11.25 11.57
C GLY A 65 -18.79 10.91 10.30
N GLY A 66 -17.67 10.20 10.35
CA GLY A 66 -16.82 9.92 9.19
C GLY A 66 -16.88 8.46 8.77
N THR A 67 -17.34 8.18 7.56
CA THR A 67 -17.17 6.87 6.93
C THR A 67 -15.70 6.71 6.52
N ARG A 68 -14.92 5.90 7.25
CA ARG A 68 -13.58 5.51 6.78
C ARG A 68 -13.74 4.54 5.61
N GLU A 69 -13.08 4.84 4.49
CA GLU A 69 -13.02 3.92 3.34
C GLU A 69 -12.29 2.64 3.76
N SER A 70 -12.73 1.48 3.26
CA SER A 70 -11.97 0.25 3.52
C SER A 70 -10.65 0.28 2.76
N LYS A 71 -9.63 -0.47 3.21
CA LYS A 71 -8.35 -0.61 2.50
C LYS A 71 -8.53 -0.99 1.01
N ILE A 72 -9.54 -1.80 0.69
CA ILE A 72 -9.84 -2.24 -0.68
C ILE A 72 -10.41 -1.07 -1.51
N GLU A 73 -11.28 -0.24 -0.90
CA GLU A 73 -11.81 0.96 -1.55
C GLU A 73 -10.72 2.00 -1.79
N THR A 74 -9.84 2.20 -0.81
CA THR A 74 -8.70 3.10 -0.93
C THR A 74 -7.77 2.65 -2.07
N GLN A 75 -7.42 1.36 -2.14
CA GLN A 75 -6.58 0.81 -3.20
C GLN A 75 -7.21 0.97 -4.60
N LEU A 76 -8.51 0.65 -4.75
CA LEU A 76 -9.20 0.80 -6.04
C LEU A 76 -9.32 2.28 -6.46
N LYS A 77 -9.57 3.17 -5.49
CA LYS A 77 -9.63 4.61 -5.70
C LYS A 77 -8.26 5.17 -6.10
N GLU A 78 -7.19 4.71 -5.48
CA GLU A 78 -5.82 5.09 -5.80
C GLU A 78 -5.42 4.69 -7.22
N LEU A 79 -5.67 3.43 -7.61
CA LEU A 79 -5.41 2.94 -8.97
C LEU A 79 -6.20 3.70 -10.05
N ARG A 80 -7.42 4.15 -9.72
CA ARG A 80 -8.25 4.97 -10.61
C ARG A 80 -7.78 6.43 -10.67
N ASN A 81 -7.32 6.97 -9.55
CA ASN A 81 -6.91 8.37 -9.44
C ASN A 81 -5.50 8.62 -10.01
N ASN A 82 -4.64 7.61 -10.02
CA ASN A 82 -3.31 7.67 -10.63
C ASN A 82 -3.17 6.58 -11.71
N PRO A 83 -3.85 6.72 -12.86
CA PRO A 83 -3.74 5.76 -13.93
C PRO A 83 -2.34 5.79 -14.54
N ILE A 84 -1.88 4.63 -15.02
CA ILE A 84 -0.73 4.62 -15.91
C ILE A 84 -1.05 5.49 -17.13
N ASN A 85 -0.14 6.39 -17.49
CA ASN A 85 -0.30 7.25 -18.66
C ASN A 85 -0.24 6.41 -19.93
N LEU A 86 -1.36 5.98 -20.51
CA LEU A 86 -1.39 5.43 -21.87
C LEU A 86 -1.43 6.59 -22.87
N PHE A 87 -0.43 6.66 -23.75
CA PHE A 87 -0.36 7.74 -24.74
C PHE A 87 -1.12 7.41 -26.02
N VAL A 88 -1.36 6.13 -26.25
CA VAL A 88 -2.10 5.65 -27.42
C VAL A 88 -3.38 4.97 -26.97
N ASP A 89 -4.50 5.36 -27.57
CA ASP A 89 -5.79 4.74 -27.31
C ASP A 89 -5.78 3.28 -27.80
N ASN A 90 -6.16 2.38 -26.91
CA ASN A 90 -6.32 0.95 -27.17
C ASN A 90 -7.76 0.47 -27.00
N SER A 91 -8.73 1.39 -26.84
CA SER A 91 -10.14 1.07 -26.59
C SER A 91 -10.79 0.29 -27.73
N ILE A 92 -10.40 0.61 -28.97
CA ILE A 92 -10.95 0.04 -30.20
C ILE A 92 -10.22 -1.25 -30.59
N THR A 93 -8.90 -1.22 -30.65
CA THR A 93 -8.11 -2.33 -31.21
C THR A 93 -7.82 -3.44 -30.21
N LYS A 94 -7.83 -3.14 -28.90
CA LYS A 94 -7.53 -4.11 -27.81
C LYS A 94 -6.24 -4.89 -28.09
N ASP A 95 -5.24 -4.20 -28.62
CA ASP A 95 -3.93 -4.73 -28.92
C ASP A 95 -3.24 -5.21 -27.64
N LYS A 96 -2.35 -6.20 -27.77
CA LYS A 96 -1.54 -6.69 -26.66
C LYS A 96 -0.62 -5.56 -26.13
N PRO A 97 -0.23 -5.58 -24.84
CA PRO A 97 0.61 -4.53 -24.25
C PRO A 97 1.92 -4.25 -25.01
N THR A 98 2.52 -5.29 -25.59
CA THR A 98 3.73 -5.17 -26.41
C THR A 98 3.51 -4.39 -27.70
N VAL A 99 2.35 -4.55 -28.32
CA VAL A 99 1.97 -3.83 -29.55
C VAL A 99 1.65 -2.37 -29.23
N VAL A 100 0.97 -2.12 -28.10
CA VAL A 100 0.70 -0.76 -27.60
C VAL A 100 2.01 -0.03 -27.31
N ALA A 101 2.94 -0.67 -26.59
CA ALA A 101 4.25 -0.08 -26.29
C ALA A 101 5.05 0.26 -27.55
N LEU A 102 5.05 -0.62 -28.56
CA LEU A 102 5.70 -0.32 -29.86
C LEU A 102 5.03 0.84 -30.59
N ARG A 103 3.70 1.00 -30.47
CA ARG A 103 2.99 2.15 -31.04
C ARG A 103 3.34 3.45 -30.33
N GLU A 104 3.40 3.44 -29.00
CA GLU A 104 3.84 4.59 -28.20
C GLU A 104 5.27 5.03 -28.57
N ILE A 105 6.19 4.07 -28.79
CA ILE A 105 7.56 4.36 -29.23
C ILE A 105 7.58 4.89 -30.66
N GLN A 106 6.80 4.31 -31.57
CA GLN A 106 6.68 4.75 -32.96
C GLN A 106 6.23 6.22 -33.05
N GLU A 107 5.27 6.61 -32.22
CA GLU A 107 4.76 7.98 -32.13
C GLU A 107 5.73 8.91 -31.39
N GLY A 108 6.65 8.34 -30.61
CA GLY A 108 7.71 9.05 -29.90
C GLY A 108 7.31 9.53 -28.51
N PHE A 109 6.22 9.00 -27.95
CA PHE A 109 5.77 9.31 -26.59
C PHE A 109 6.59 8.60 -25.52
N VAL A 110 7.11 7.41 -25.85
CA VAL A 110 7.93 6.59 -24.94
C VAL A 110 9.31 6.38 -25.54
N ASN A 111 10.32 6.65 -24.75
CA ASN A 111 11.72 6.34 -25.02
C ASN A 111 12.43 5.97 -23.70
N LYS A 112 13.70 5.57 -23.78
CA LYS A 112 14.49 5.20 -22.60
C LYS A 112 14.52 6.33 -21.55
N GLU A 113 14.83 7.54 -22.00
CA GLU A 113 14.94 8.72 -21.13
C GLU A 113 13.62 9.04 -20.40
N TYR A 114 12.48 8.86 -21.06
CA TYR A 114 11.16 9.01 -20.45
C TYR A 114 10.94 7.99 -19.34
N LEU A 115 11.27 6.71 -19.57
CA LEU A 115 11.13 5.67 -18.55
C LEU A 115 12.05 5.96 -17.37
N ASP A 116 13.31 6.31 -17.61
CA ASP A 116 14.27 6.62 -16.56
C ASP A 116 13.82 7.83 -15.72
N ARG A 117 13.31 8.91 -16.36
CA ARG A 117 12.74 10.06 -15.65
C ARG A 117 11.50 9.68 -14.84
N LYS A 118 10.65 8.80 -15.37
CA LYS A 118 9.45 8.35 -14.67
C LYS A 118 9.82 7.54 -13.43
N ASP A 119 10.81 6.66 -13.53
CA ASP A 119 11.30 5.90 -12.37
C ASP A 119 11.85 6.82 -11.27
N ILE A 120 12.64 7.83 -11.65
CA ILE A 120 13.17 8.83 -10.70
C ILE A 120 12.02 9.59 -10.04
N PHE A 121 11.02 10.00 -10.83
CA PHE A 121 9.84 10.69 -10.30
C PHE A 121 9.07 9.80 -9.31
N ASP A 122 8.86 8.53 -9.64
CA ASP A 122 8.14 7.59 -8.79
C ASP A 122 8.91 7.33 -7.49
N GLN A 123 10.24 7.18 -7.55
CA GLN A 123 11.10 7.07 -6.37
C GLN A 123 10.99 8.30 -5.47
N ILE A 124 11.07 9.51 -6.05
CA ILE A 124 10.94 10.76 -5.29
C ILE A 124 9.56 10.82 -4.63
N GLN A 125 8.49 10.50 -5.36
CA GLN A 125 7.12 10.51 -4.85
C GLN A 125 6.94 9.55 -3.67
N GLU A 126 7.47 8.33 -3.77
CA GLU A 126 7.45 7.34 -2.68
C GLU A 126 8.23 7.85 -1.45
N HIS A 127 9.42 8.42 -1.66
CA HIS A 127 10.22 9.00 -0.57
C HIS A 127 9.51 10.18 0.11
N THR A 128 8.87 11.08 -0.64
CA THR A 128 8.13 12.21 -0.08
C THR A 128 6.90 11.74 0.72
N SER A 129 6.15 10.77 0.19
CA SER A 129 4.98 10.22 0.90
C SER A 129 5.38 9.52 2.19
N SER A 130 6.49 8.76 2.17
CA SER A 130 7.02 8.08 3.36
C SER A 130 7.45 9.08 4.43
N PHE A 131 8.03 10.22 4.02
CA PHE A 131 8.44 11.27 4.93
C PHE A 131 7.23 11.97 5.57
N GLU A 132 6.20 12.31 4.79
CA GLU A 132 4.96 12.92 5.29
C GLU A 132 4.23 12.01 6.30
N GLU A 133 4.20 10.70 6.06
CA GLU A 133 3.63 9.74 7.01
C GLU A 133 4.39 9.71 8.34
N VAL A 134 5.73 9.76 8.30
CA VAL A 134 6.56 9.82 9.51
C VAL A 134 6.36 11.14 10.26
N ASP A 135 6.30 12.26 9.54
CA ASP A 135 6.08 13.59 10.13
C ASP A 135 4.71 13.67 10.84
N SER A 136 3.66 13.15 10.20
CA SER A 136 2.34 13.03 10.81
C SER A 136 2.34 12.14 12.06
N LEU A 137 3.19 11.10 12.09
CA LEU A 137 3.29 10.20 13.24
C LEU A 137 4.01 10.90 14.41
N LEU A 138 5.10 11.62 14.15
CA LEU A 138 5.81 12.42 15.15
C LEU A 138 4.90 13.48 15.79
N GLN A 139 4.11 14.16 14.95
CA GLN A 139 3.18 15.18 15.43
C GLN A 139 2.07 14.60 16.30
N SER A 140 1.69 13.34 16.06
CA SER A 140 0.75 12.62 16.94
C SER A 140 1.35 12.20 18.28
N THR A 141 2.67 12.08 18.38
CA THR A 141 3.37 11.73 19.64
C THR A 141 3.73 12.95 20.49
N ASP A 142 3.85 14.14 19.89
CA ASP A 142 4.17 15.38 20.63
C ASP A 142 2.98 15.97 21.39
N ASP A 143 1.74 15.64 21.00
CA ASP A 143 0.56 15.95 21.78
C ASP A 143 0.39 14.91 22.91
N THR A 144 0.95 15.22 24.08
CA THR A 144 0.75 14.63 25.43
C THR A 144 1.72 13.55 25.92
N PHE A 145 2.97 13.92 26.19
CA PHE A 145 3.58 13.46 27.45
C PHE A 145 3.42 14.56 28.50
N ASP A 146 2.24 14.60 29.12
CA ASP A 146 1.99 15.50 30.24
C ASP A 146 2.58 14.87 31.52
N GLU A 147 3.82 15.26 31.84
CA GLU A 147 4.58 14.81 33.01
C GLU A 147 3.77 15.01 34.31
N ASP A 148 2.92 16.04 34.37
CA ASP A 148 2.11 16.33 35.55
C ASP A 148 0.92 15.35 35.66
N THR A 149 0.29 14.98 34.54
CA THR A 149 -0.71 13.90 34.52
C THR A 149 -0.08 12.53 34.84
N PHE A 150 1.13 12.25 34.36
CA PHE A 150 1.87 11.01 34.67
C PHE A 150 2.27 10.94 36.16
N ARG A 151 2.70 12.06 36.74
CA ARG A 151 3.00 12.16 38.18
C ARG A 151 1.76 12.03 39.06
N SER A 152 0.65 12.66 38.68
CA SER A 152 -0.63 12.48 39.35
C SER A 152 -1.07 11.01 39.35
N LEU A 153 -0.96 10.32 38.20
CA LEU A 153 -1.26 8.89 38.11
C LEU A 153 -0.34 8.06 39.02
N LYS A 154 0.94 8.40 39.09
CA LYS A 154 1.91 7.69 39.94
C LYS A 154 1.61 7.84 41.43
N ASP A 155 1.14 9.01 41.86
CA ASP A 155 0.76 9.26 43.25
C ASP A 155 -0.56 8.56 43.61
N ASP A 156 -1.51 8.44 42.66
CA ASP A 156 -2.75 7.65 42.81
C ASP A 156 -2.49 6.14 42.91
N PHE A 157 -1.44 5.61 42.26
CA PHE A 157 -1.01 4.22 42.48
C PHE A 157 -0.33 4.01 43.84
N ARG A 158 0.26 5.06 44.41
CA ARG A 158 0.96 5.00 45.70
C ARG A 158 0.01 5.13 46.89
N SER A 159 -1.13 5.81 46.71
CA SER A 159 -2.20 5.87 47.70
C SER A 159 -2.91 4.52 47.84
N PHE A 160 -3.03 3.74 46.76
CA PHE A 160 -3.60 2.38 46.79
C PHE A 160 -2.76 1.37 47.59
N ALA A 161 -1.47 1.61 47.77
CA ALA A 161 -0.58 0.77 48.58
C ALA A 161 -0.65 1.09 50.09
N ASN A 162 -1.34 2.16 50.49
CA ASN A 162 -1.43 2.61 51.88
C ASN A 162 -2.83 2.46 52.49
N ASP A 163 -3.84 2.07 51.72
CA ASP A 163 -5.15 1.68 52.26
C ASP A 163 -5.10 0.19 52.63
N GLU A 164 -5.11 -0.10 53.93
CA GLU A 164 -5.14 -1.44 54.54
C GLU A 164 -6.47 -2.19 54.31
N ASP A 165 -7.06 -2.11 53.11
CA ASP A 165 -8.17 -2.97 52.75
C ASP A 165 -7.64 -4.12 51.88
N GLU A 166 -7.65 -5.32 52.45
CA GLU A 166 -7.23 -6.58 51.85
C GLU A 166 -8.09 -6.89 50.62
N VAL A 167 -7.66 -6.39 49.45
CA VAL A 167 -8.27 -6.73 48.17
C VAL A 167 -7.66 -8.05 47.69
N ASP A 168 -8.46 -9.11 47.64
CA ASP A 168 -8.02 -10.41 47.11
C ASP A 168 -7.68 -10.28 45.61
N THR A 169 -6.38 -10.17 45.33
CA THR A 169 -5.83 -9.97 43.98
C THR A 169 -5.65 -11.27 43.20
N SER A 170 -6.04 -12.42 43.78
CA SER A 170 -5.86 -13.74 43.17
C SER A 170 -6.69 -13.97 41.90
N GLU A 171 -7.73 -13.14 41.65
CA GLU A 171 -8.53 -13.23 40.41
C GLU A 171 -8.09 -12.29 39.28
N PHE A 172 -7.26 -11.27 39.54
CA PHE A 172 -7.00 -10.23 38.54
C PHE A 172 -5.74 -10.46 37.69
N PHE A 173 -4.77 -11.25 38.18
CA PHE A 173 -3.56 -11.58 37.43
C PHE A 173 -3.35 -13.08 37.29
N ASN A 174 -4.29 -13.77 36.63
CA ASN A 174 -3.90 -14.92 35.81
C ASN A 174 -3.38 -14.41 34.46
N VAL A 175 -2.33 -13.59 34.51
CA VAL A 175 -1.44 -13.38 33.37
C VAL A 175 -0.56 -14.60 33.33
N VAL A 176 -0.90 -15.54 32.44
CA VAL A 176 -0.01 -16.65 32.09
C VAL A 176 1.29 -16.02 31.59
N ASN A 177 2.33 -16.05 32.42
CA ASN A 177 3.65 -15.59 32.07
C ASN A 177 4.28 -16.66 31.15
N PRO A 178 4.54 -16.39 29.87
CA PRO A 178 4.98 -17.41 28.91
C PRO A 178 6.46 -17.81 29.08
N PHE A 179 7.08 -17.49 30.22
CA PHE A 179 8.50 -17.72 30.51
C PHE A 179 8.76 -18.40 31.86
N ASP A 180 7.75 -18.93 32.54
CA ASP A 180 8.01 -19.81 33.70
C ASP A 180 8.16 -21.27 33.22
N GLU A 181 9.22 -21.50 32.44
CA GLU A 181 9.92 -22.77 32.46
C GLU A 181 10.86 -22.72 33.67
N SER A 182 10.45 -23.34 34.77
CA SER A 182 11.38 -23.82 35.78
C SER A 182 10.97 -25.23 36.22
N ASP A 183 11.64 -26.17 35.54
CA ASP A 183 12.12 -27.46 36.03
C ASP A 183 11.73 -27.84 37.46
N GLU A 184 11.12 -29.02 37.64
CA GLU A 184 11.51 -29.91 38.74
C GLU A 184 11.00 -31.36 38.53
N ASP A 185 11.99 -32.18 38.16
CA ASP A 185 12.26 -33.55 38.60
C ASP A 185 11.22 -34.67 38.45
N TYR A 186 11.58 -35.55 37.51
CA TYR A 186 11.39 -37.00 37.63
C TYR A 186 11.77 -37.47 39.05
N ASN A 187 10.82 -38.07 39.76
CA ASN A 187 11.17 -39.08 40.75
C ASN A 187 10.45 -40.38 40.40
N ASP A 188 11.31 -41.33 40.03
CA ASP A 188 11.09 -42.76 39.91
C ASP A 188 10.54 -43.38 41.21
N GLU A 189 9.71 -44.41 41.00
CA GLU A 189 9.53 -45.65 41.81
C GLU A 189 9.12 -45.50 43.30
N GLU A 190 8.08 -46.18 43.77
CA GLU A 190 8.01 -47.65 43.95
C GLU A 190 6.56 -48.18 43.96
#